data_AF-A0A7K6AI33-F1
#
_entry.id   AF-A0A7K6AI33-F1
#
_cell.length_a   1.000
_cell.length_b   1.000
_cell.length_c   1.000
_cell.angle_alpha   90.00
_cell.angle_beta   90.00
_cell.angle_gamma   90.00
#
_symmetry.space_group_name_H-M   'P 1'
#
loop_
_entity.id
_entity.type
_entity.pdbx_description
1 polymer ?
#
loop_
_entity_poly.entity_id
_entity_poly.type
_entity_poly.pdbx_seq_one_letter_code
_entity_poly.pdbx_strand_id
1 'polypeptide(L)'
;PPAHSQNDWIGPPDKHSNLRPIIFYVPPEESTLERQLREARQEAQDCDQHFWARHNCAFSQEKEEFICSRLKSKGLEMRDETGQKTTLNAEEMADFYKDFLSKNFRKHMQYNR
;
A
#
# COMPACT_ATOMS: atom_id res chain seq x y z
N PRO A 1 7.56 19.37 10.92
CA PRO A 1 8.83 19.90 10.34
C PRO A 1 9.22 21.20 11.08
N PRO A 2 10.52 21.55 11.17
CA PRO A 2 10.96 22.86 11.65
C PRO A 2 10.33 23.98 10.81
N ALA A 3 9.88 25.04 11.47
CA ALA A 3 9.10 26.12 10.84
C ALA A 3 9.84 26.91 9.74
N HIS A 4 11.16 26.81 9.66
CA HIS A 4 12.02 27.57 8.74
C HIS A 4 12.63 26.73 7.61
N SER A 5 12.15 25.50 7.41
CA SER A 5 12.64 24.66 6.32
C SER A 5 12.04 25.08 4.99
N GLN A 6 12.89 25.17 3.97
CA GLN A 6 12.50 25.54 2.59
C GLN A 6 12.41 24.32 1.66
N ASN A 7 12.33 23.11 2.21
CA ASN A 7 12.31 21.87 1.45
C ASN A 7 11.07 21.05 1.79
N ASP A 8 10.63 20.22 0.84
CA ASP A 8 9.59 19.20 1.06
C ASP A 8 10.05 18.22 2.16
N TRP A 9 9.13 17.81 3.01
CA TRP A 9 9.40 16.89 4.11
C TRP A 9 8.84 15.51 3.82
N ILE A 10 9.72 14.52 3.80
CA ILE A 10 9.36 13.12 3.56
C ILE A 10 9.30 12.39 4.90
N GLY A 11 8.12 11.87 5.22
CA GLY A 11 7.89 11.10 6.45
C GLY A 11 8.38 9.64 6.37
N PRO A 12 8.25 8.89 7.49
CA PRO A 12 8.40 7.44 7.47
C PRO A 12 7.30 6.79 6.60
N PRO A 13 7.48 5.55 6.13
CA PRO A 13 6.44 4.84 5.37
C PRO A 13 5.12 4.79 6.12
N ASP A 14 4.01 5.08 5.42
CA ASP A 14 2.68 4.91 5.98
C ASP A 14 2.38 3.42 6.22
N LYS A 15 1.70 3.12 7.33
CA LYS A 15 1.41 1.75 7.78
C LYS A 15 0.44 0.98 6.88
N HIS A 16 -0.35 1.66 6.05
CA HIS A 16 -1.36 1.06 5.19
C HIS A 16 -0.92 1.08 3.74
N SER A 17 -0.51 2.24 3.21
CA SER A 17 -0.11 2.36 1.81
C SER A 17 1.34 1.91 1.55
N ASN A 18 2.18 1.87 2.59
CA ASN A 18 3.64 1.75 2.49
C ASN A 18 4.35 2.91 1.76
N LEU A 19 3.61 3.92 1.29
CA LEU A 19 4.17 5.11 0.66
C LEU A 19 4.58 6.12 1.72
N ARG A 20 5.64 6.88 1.45
CA ARG A 20 6.07 7.95 2.36
C ARG A 20 5.16 9.17 2.17
N PRO A 21 4.55 9.72 3.24
CA PRO A 21 3.80 10.95 3.15
C PRO A 21 4.77 12.11 2.91
N ILE A 22 4.31 13.12 2.17
CA ILE A 22 5.08 14.31 1.84
C ILE A 22 4.31 15.52 2.38
N ILE A 23 4.99 16.38 3.12
CA ILE A 23 4.51 17.73 3.43
C ILE A 23 5.24 18.66 2.49
N PHE A 24 4.53 19.17 1.47
CA PHE A 24 5.12 20.09 0.50
C PHE A 24 5.43 21.44 1.15
N TYR A 25 6.60 21.98 0.86
CA TYR A 25 6.96 23.32 1.26
C TYR A 25 6.07 24.35 0.55
N VAL A 26 5.66 25.39 1.28
CA VAL A 26 4.91 26.53 0.76
C VAL A 26 5.78 27.78 0.89
N PRO A 27 6.30 28.34 -0.22
CA PRO A 27 7.06 29.58 -0.19
C PRO A 27 6.23 30.77 0.34
N PRO A 28 6.83 31.73 1.07
CA PRO A 28 6.11 32.94 1.50
C PRO A 28 5.55 33.78 0.35
N GLU A 29 6.24 33.82 -0.79
CA GLU A 29 5.85 34.54 -2.01
C GLU A 29 5.51 33.55 -3.14
N GLU A 30 4.75 32.50 -2.84
CA GLU A 30 4.32 31.51 -3.83
C GLU A 30 3.48 32.16 -4.95
N SER A 31 3.97 32.09 -6.18
CA SER A 31 3.21 32.53 -7.35
C SER A 31 2.01 31.62 -7.62
N THR A 32 1.03 32.13 -8.38
CA THR A 32 -0.16 31.33 -8.76
C THR A 32 0.20 30.01 -9.45
N LEU A 33 1.23 30.01 -10.30
CA LEU A 33 1.65 28.81 -11.03
C LEU A 33 2.35 27.81 -10.10
N GLU A 34 3.21 28.27 -9.19
CA GLU A 34 3.85 27.41 -8.19
C GLU A 34 2.82 26.76 -7.26
N ARG A 35 1.82 27.54 -6.84
CA ARG A 35 0.70 27.04 -6.05
C ARG A 35 -0.07 25.94 -6.78
N GLN A 36 -0.44 26.17 -8.04
CA GLN A 36 -1.14 25.18 -8.86
C GLN A 36 -0.32 23.88 -9.00
N LEU A 37 0.99 24.02 -9.23
CA LEU A 37 1.89 22.86 -9.28
C LEU A 37 1.95 22.11 -7.95
N ARG A 38 2.07 22.82 -6.82
CA ARG A 38 2.11 22.22 -5.49
C ARG A 38 0.80 21.51 -5.15
N GLU A 39 -0.34 22.13 -5.43
CA GLU A 39 -1.67 21.55 -5.20
C GLU A 39 -1.88 20.30 -6.08
N ALA A 40 -1.47 20.33 -7.35
CA ALA A 40 -1.53 19.15 -8.22
C ALA A 40 -0.64 18.00 -7.72
N ARG A 41 0.57 18.31 -7.21
CA ARG A 41 1.46 17.30 -6.58
C ARG A 41 0.85 16.72 -5.30
N GLN A 42 0.19 17.55 -4.48
CA GLN A 42 -0.52 17.09 -3.28
C GLN A 42 -1.69 16.19 -3.64
N GLU A 43 -2.51 16.57 -4.61
CA GLU A 43 -3.65 15.77 -5.07
C GLU A 43 -3.19 14.41 -5.61
N ALA A 44 -2.13 14.38 -6.44
CA ALA A 44 -1.55 13.13 -6.93
C ALA A 44 -1.07 12.24 -5.78
N GLN A 45 -0.34 12.80 -4.82
CA GLN A 45 0.14 12.07 -3.64
C GLN A 45 -1.01 11.52 -2.79
N ASP A 46 -2.10 12.28 -2.61
CA ASP A 46 -3.26 11.85 -1.85
C ASP A 46 -4.02 10.72 -2.57
N CYS A 47 -4.12 10.80 -3.90
CA CYS A 47 -4.67 9.73 -4.74
C CYS A 47 -3.85 8.44 -4.62
N ASP A 48 -2.52 8.53 -4.70
CA ASP A 48 -1.60 7.40 -4.51
C ASP A 48 -1.76 6.76 -3.14
N GLN A 49 -1.74 7.58 -2.09
CA GLN A 49 -1.92 7.14 -0.71
C GLN A 49 -3.25 6.39 -0.54
N HIS A 50 -4.35 6.95 -1.04
CA HIS A 50 -5.66 6.33 -0.94
C HIS A 50 -5.74 5.00 -1.69
N PHE A 51 -5.24 4.96 -2.93
CA PHE A 51 -5.23 3.76 -3.75
C PHE A 51 -4.46 2.63 -3.06
N TRP A 52 -3.21 2.90 -2.66
CA TRP A 52 -2.34 1.88 -2.07
C TRP A 52 -2.78 1.45 -0.68
N ALA A 53 -3.32 2.36 0.16
CA ALA A 53 -3.87 1.98 1.45
C ALA A 53 -5.04 0.99 1.29
N ARG A 54 -5.94 1.25 0.34
CA ARG A 54 -7.07 0.35 0.04
C ARG A 54 -6.58 -0.97 -0.57
N HIS A 55 -5.66 -0.90 -1.51
CA HIS A 55 -5.13 -2.07 -2.20
C HIS A 55 -4.40 -3.02 -1.24
N ASN A 56 -3.50 -2.49 -0.41
CA ASN A 56 -2.73 -3.27 0.55
C ASN A 56 -3.61 -3.86 1.64
N CYS A 57 -4.64 -3.13 2.09
CA CYS A 57 -5.62 -3.66 3.03
C CYS A 57 -6.34 -4.89 2.45
N ALA A 58 -6.83 -4.80 1.21
CA ALA A 58 -7.48 -5.93 0.53
C ALA A 58 -6.50 -7.10 0.33
N PHE A 59 -5.26 -6.82 -0.10
CA PHE A 59 -4.22 -7.83 -0.24
C PHE A 59 -3.98 -8.59 1.07
N SER A 60 -3.80 -7.88 2.19
CA SER A 60 -3.56 -8.50 3.49
C SER A 60 -4.73 -9.38 3.94
N GLN A 61 -5.96 -8.92 3.72
CA GLN A 61 -7.17 -9.68 4.05
C GLN A 61 -7.29 -10.94 3.20
N GLU A 62 -7.28 -10.81 1.87
CA GLU A 62 -7.42 -11.94 0.94
C GLU A 62 -6.27 -12.94 1.11
N LYS A 63 -5.06 -12.47 1.42
CA LYS A 63 -3.92 -13.33 1.71
C LYS A 63 -4.13 -14.18 2.96
N GLU A 64 -4.60 -13.57 4.05
CA GLU A 64 -4.85 -14.30 5.30
C GLU A 64 -5.98 -15.32 5.10
N GLU A 65 -7.06 -14.95 4.40
CA GLU A 65 -8.15 -15.85 4.04
C GLU A 65 -7.67 -17.03 3.20
N PHE A 66 -6.82 -16.77 2.19
CA PHE A 66 -6.23 -17.81 1.35
C PHE A 66 -5.40 -18.78 2.20
N ILE A 67 -4.51 -18.28 3.05
CA ILE A 67 -3.69 -19.09 3.95
C ILE A 67 -4.57 -19.95 4.86
N CYS A 68 -5.57 -19.35 5.52
CA CYS A 68 -6.51 -20.06 6.39
C CYS A 68 -7.21 -21.19 5.65
N SER A 69 -7.74 -20.92 4.46
CA SER A 69 -8.49 -21.90 3.66
C SER A 69 -7.59 -23.07 3.23
N ARG A 70 -6.37 -22.79 2.79
CA ARG A 70 -5.42 -23.81 2.33
C ARG A 70 -4.94 -24.69 3.48
N LEU A 71 -4.61 -24.10 4.63
CA LEU A 71 -4.23 -24.86 5.83
C LEU A 71 -5.37 -25.75 6.30
N LYS A 72 -6.59 -25.21 6.39
CA LYS A 72 -7.79 -25.98 6.76
C LYS A 72 -8.04 -27.15 5.80
N SER A 73 -7.85 -26.95 4.49
CA SER A 73 -8.00 -28.03 3.49
C SER A 73 -6.98 -29.16 3.66
N LYS A 74 -5.82 -28.87 4.25
CA LYS A 74 -4.78 -29.84 4.57
C LYS A 74 -4.93 -30.47 5.97
N GLY A 75 -5.93 -30.05 6.74
CA GLY A 75 -6.07 -30.44 8.14
C GLY A 75 -4.98 -29.88 9.05
N LEU A 76 -4.32 -28.78 8.65
CA LEU A 76 -3.28 -28.11 9.44
C LEU A 76 -3.89 -26.96 10.25
N GLU A 77 -3.38 -26.77 11.46
CA GLU A 77 -3.73 -25.62 12.29
C GLU A 77 -2.97 -24.35 11.88
N MET A 78 -3.56 -23.19 12.21
CA MET A 78 -2.98 -21.87 11.92
C MET A 78 -1.69 -21.58 12.69
N ARG A 79 -1.46 -22.32 13.77
CA ARG A 79 -0.23 -22.30 14.54
C ARG A 79 0.29 -23.71 14.66
N ASP A 80 1.61 -23.85 14.59
CA ASP A 80 2.26 -25.11 14.90
C ASP A 80 2.31 -25.35 16.42
N GLU A 81 2.87 -26.50 16.80
CA GLU A 81 3.04 -26.92 18.19
C GLU A 81 3.88 -25.94 19.03
N THR A 82 4.69 -25.09 18.37
CA THR A 82 5.51 -24.05 19.01
C THR A 82 4.79 -22.70 19.11
N GLY A 83 3.57 -22.61 18.57
CA GLY A 83 2.76 -21.40 18.50
C GLY A 83 3.13 -20.47 17.35
N GLN A 84 4.03 -20.86 16.45
CA GLN A 84 4.42 -20.07 15.29
C GLN A 84 3.36 -20.17 14.19
N LYS A 85 3.09 -19.08 13.45
CA LYS A 85 2.11 -19.11 12.35
C LYS A 85 2.57 -20.11 11.30
N THR A 86 1.74 -21.11 11.01
CA THR A 86 1.98 -22.06 9.92
C THR A 86 1.95 -21.30 8.60
N THR A 87 3.02 -21.37 7.80
CA THR A 87 3.11 -20.68 6.51
C THR A 87 2.99 -21.66 5.35
N LEU A 88 2.37 -21.21 4.27
CA LEU A 88 2.38 -21.92 3.00
C LEU A 88 3.75 -21.76 2.33
N ASN A 89 4.16 -22.76 1.53
CA ASN A 89 5.37 -22.66 0.74
C ASN A 89 5.18 -21.68 -0.45
N ALA A 90 6.28 -21.37 -1.15
CA ALA A 90 6.26 -20.42 -2.25
C ALA A 90 5.38 -20.85 -3.44
N GLU A 91 5.34 -22.15 -3.75
CA GLU A 91 4.54 -22.70 -4.85
C GLU A 91 3.05 -22.53 -4.56
N GLU A 92 2.62 -22.80 -3.34
CA GLU A 92 1.23 -22.61 -2.93
C GLU A 92 0.81 -21.15 -2.85
N MET A 93 1.73 -20.28 -2.42
CA MET A 93 1.49 -18.84 -2.44
C MET A 93 1.44 -18.28 -3.86
N ALA A 94 2.06 -18.93 -4.84
CA ALA A 94 2.04 -18.48 -6.24
C ALA A 94 0.61 -18.51 -6.82
N ASP A 95 -0.21 -19.49 -6.44
CA ASP A 95 -1.63 -19.55 -6.82
C ASP A 95 -2.38 -18.30 -6.36
N PHE A 96 -2.19 -17.90 -5.10
CA PHE A 96 -2.76 -16.67 -4.55
C PHE A 96 -2.30 -15.43 -5.31
N TYR A 97 -0.99 -15.28 -5.51
CA TYR A 97 -0.45 -14.09 -6.19
C TYR A 97 -0.98 -13.97 -7.62
N LYS A 98 -1.04 -15.09 -8.36
CA LYS A 98 -1.59 -15.11 -9.72
C LYS A 98 -3.06 -14.70 -9.75
N ASP A 99 -3.87 -15.27 -8.86
CA ASP A 99 -5.31 -14.97 -8.79
C ASP A 99 -5.57 -13.52 -8.38
N PHE A 100 -4.89 -13.04 -7.33
CA PHE A 100 -5.02 -11.67 -6.84
C PHE A 100 -4.63 -10.64 -7.91
N LEU A 101 -3.52 -10.86 -8.63
CA LEU A 101 -3.09 -9.99 -9.73
C LEU A 101 -4.09 -10.01 -10.89
N SER A 102 -4.61 -11.19 -11.25
CA SER A 102 -5.59 -11.34 -12.33
C SER A 102 -6.89 -10.60 -12.00
N LYS A 103 -7.39 -10.75 -10.77
CA LYS A 103 -8.60 -10.07 -10.28
C LYS A 103 -8.44 -8.55 -10.24
N ASN A 104 -7.27 -8.06 -9.85
CA ASN A 104 -7.01 -6.63 -9.70
C ASN A 104 -6.40 -5.96 -10.93
N PHE A 105 -6.18 -6.71 -12.02
CA PHE A 105 -5.56 -6.21 -13.25
C PHE A 105 -6.15 -4.90 -13.77
N ARG A 106 -7.49 -4.82 -13.89
CA ARG A 106 -8.16 -3.60 -14.38
C ARG A 106 -7.95 -2.40 -13.46
N LYS A 107 -7.94 -2.60 -12.14
CA LYS A 107 -7.69 -1.53 -11.16
C LYS A 107 -6.26 -1.00 -11.29
N HIS A 108 -5.28 -1.90 -11.45
CA HIS A 108 -3.89 -1.50 -11.68
C HIS A 108 -3.71 -0.77 -13.01
N MET A 109 -4.38 -1.22 -14.07
CA MET A 109 -4.36 -0.52 -15.36
C MET A 109 -4.97 0.87 -15.28
N GLN A 110 -6.02 1.06 -14.47
CA GLN A 110 -6.63 2.37 -14.25
C GLN A 110 -5.75 3.30 -13.41
N TYR A 111 -5.06 2.75 -12.41
CA TYR A 111 -4.15 3.50 -11.56
C TYR A 111 -2.92 4.03 -12.31
N ASN A 112 -2.36 3.24 -13.25
CA ASN A 112 -1.16 3.62 -14.01
C ASN A 112 -1.46 4.46 -15.27
N ARG A 113 -2.70 4.88 -15.50
CA ARG A 113 -3.08 5.71 -16.65
C ARG A 113 -2.86 7.18 -16.36
#